data_AF-A0A1Q5QTM2-F1
#
_entry.id   AF-A0A1Q5QTM2-F1
#
_cell.length_a   1.000
_cell.length_b   1.000
_cell.length_c   1.000
_cell.angle_alpha   90.00
_cell.angle_beta   90.00
_cell.angle_gamma   90.00
#
_symmetry.space_group_name_H-M   'P 1'
#
loop_
_entity.id
_entity.type
_entity.pdbx_description
1 polymer ?
#
loop_
_entity_poly.entity_id
_entity_poly.type
_entity_poly.pdbx_seq_one_letter_code
_entity_poly.pdbx_strand_id
1 'polypeptide(L)'
;MAEVFDLFGDPVPANWGGRGRPEHVANQQNRNRVSLLVAMGWSNERIAAALYITQPTLRKHYFSELKFRDVARDRLTAQVGTKLMDGVNAGNVSAIREFQKFLERNDLMMYGQTQKPVKAAPAEKP
;
A
#
# COMPACT_ATOMS: atom_id res chain seq x y z
N MET A 1 11.79 -8.30 -30.06
CA MET A 1 11.05 -7.03 -30.12
C MET A 1 11.25 -6.36 -28.77
N ALA A 2 11.85 -5.18 -28.70
CA ALA A 2 12.10 -4.51 -27.42
C ALA A 2 10.77 -4.04 -26.82
N GLU A 3 10.48 -4.45 -25.58
CA GLU A 3 9.32 -3.97 -24.83
C GLU A 3 9.56 -2.49 -24.47
N VAL A 4 8.67 -1.61 -24.93
CA VAL A 4 8.71 -0.18 -24.61
C VAL A 4 7.90 0.02 -23.33
N PHE A 5 8.49 0.65 -22.32
CA PHE A 5 7.85 0.91 -21.03
C PHE A 5 7.47 2.39 -20.90
N ASP A 6 6.32 2.67 -20.29
CA ASP A 6 5.86 4.02 -19.91
C ASP A 6 6.63 4.54 -18.68
N LEU A 7 6.44 5.81 -18.31
CA LEU A 7 7.04 6.49 -17.15
C LEU A 7 6.83 5.73 -15.84
N PHE A 8 5.73 4.98 -15.73
CA PHE A 8 5.39 4.19 -14.55
C PHE A 8 5.88 2.73 -14.62
N GLY A 9 6.65 2.37 -15.66
CA GLY A 9 7.18 1.02 -15.87
C GLY A 9 6.17 0.05 -16.47
N ASP A 10 5.03 0.54 -16.97
CA ASP A 10 4.01 -0.29 -17.59
C ASP A 10 4.35 -0.54 -19.07
N PRO A 11 4.20 -1.78 -19.58
CA PRO A 11 4.49 -2.07 -20.98
C PRO A 11 3.48 -1.36 -21.89
N VAL A 12 4.00 -0.59 -22.85
CA VAL A 12 3.18 0.08 -23.87
C VAL A 12 2.69 -0.98 -24.86
N PRO A 13 1.38 -1.12 -25.05
CA PRO A 13 0.85 -2.15 -25.93
C PRO A 13 1.22 -1.86 -27.39
N ALA A 14 1.44 -2.92 -28.18
CA ALA A 14 1.91 -2.81 -29.56
C ALA A 14 0.99 -2.00 -30.50
N ASN A 15 -0.28 -1.82 -30.13
CA ASN A 15 -1.28 -1.04 -30.84
C ASN A 15 -1.50 0.36 -30.24
N TRP A 16 -0.57 0.87 -29.42
CA TRP A 16 -0.64 2.22 -28.88
C TRP A 16 -0.68 3.27 -30.02
N GLY A 17 -1.73 4.10 -30.07
CA GLY A 17 -1.98 5.04 -31.16
C GLY A 17 -2.73 4.46 -32.37
N GLY A 18 -3.07 3.16 -32.35
CA GLY A 18 -3.90 2.50 -33.34
C GLY A 18 -5.41 2.76 -33.14
N ARG A 19 -6.23 2.21 -34.05
CA ARG A 19 -7.69 2.32 -33.98
C ARG A 19 -8.23 1.48 -32.80
N GLY A 20 -8.97 2.13 -31.89
CA GLY A 20 -9.58 1.51 -30.71
C GLY A 20 -8.72 1.62 -29.45
N ARG A 21 -9.35 1.56 -28.27
CA ARG A 21 -8.63 1.57 -26.99
C ARG A 21 -7.95 0.21 -26.79
N PRO A 22 -6.63 0.15 -26.55
CA PRO A 22 -5.95 -1.10 -26.22
C PRO A 22 -6.60 -1.81 -25.03
N GLU A 23 -6.63 -3.15 -25.07
CA GLU A 23 -7.12 -3.94 -23.93
C GLU A 23 -6.18 -3.78 -22.73
N HIS A 24 -6.77 -3.70 -21.53
CA HIS A 24 -6.02 -3.58 -20.30
C HIS A 24 -5.33 -4.90 -19.94
N VAL A 25 -4.01 -4.88 -19.79
CA VAL A 25 -3.22 -6.06 -19.39
C VAL A 25 -2.91 -6.00 -17.91
N ALA A 26 -3.39 -6.99 -17.15
CA ALA A 26 -3.13 -7.11 -15.71
C ALA A 26 -1.76 -7.77 -15.45
N ASN A 27 -0.70 -6.96 -15.47
CA ASN A 27 0.65 -7.38 -15.07
C ASN A 27 0.78 -7.47 -13.52
N GLN A 28 1.83 -8.15 -13.04
CA GLN A 28 2.05 -8.31 -11.59
C GLN A 28 2.27 -6.98 -10.87
N GLN A 29 2.93 -6.02 -11.53
CA GLN A 29 3.17 -4.69 -10.97
C GLN A 29 1.86 -3.94 -10.70
N ASN A 30 0.91 -3.98 -11.63
CA ASN A 30 -0.41 -3.39 -11.46
C ASN A 30 -1.25 -4.13 -10.43
N ARG A 31 -1.13 -5.46 -10.32
CA ARG A 31 -1.77 -6.20 -9.22
C ARG A 31 -1.24 -5.77 -7.85
N ASN A 32 0.08 -5.59 -7.73
CA ASN A 32 0.70 -5.10 -6.49
C ASN A 32 0.26 -3.66 -6.19
N ARG A 33 0.19 -2.80 -7.22
CA ARG A 33 -0.30 -1.43 -7.11
C ARG A 33 -1.77 -1.40 -6.65
N VAL A 34 -2.65 -2.16 -7.27
CA VAL A 34 -4.06 -2.26 -6.88
C VAL A 34 -4.18 -2.76 -5.44
N SER A 35 -3.44 -3.80 -5.05
CA SER A 35 -3.42 -4.32 -3.67
C SER A 35 -3.00 -3.25 -2.65
N LEU A 36 -1.98 -2.45 -3.00
CA LEU A 36 -1.53 -1.33 -2.17
C LEU A 36 -2.63 -0.25 -2.05
N LEU A 37 -3.26 0.14 -3.16
CA LEU A 37 -4.33 1.15 -3.14
C LEU A 37 -5.55 0.68 -2.33
N VAL A 38 -5.88 -0.61 -2.41
CA VAL A 38 -6.93 -1.24 -1.59
C VAL A 38 -6.54 -1.19 -0.10
N ALA A 39 -5.30 -1.54 0.25
CA ALA A 39 -4.80 -1.47 1.62
C ALA A 39 -4.73 -0.04 2.19
N MET A 40 -4.68 0.99 1.33
CA MET A 40 -4.82 2.38 1.71
C MET A 40 -6.29 2.83 1.86
N GLY A 41 -7.26 1.94 1.64
CA GLY A 41 -8.69 2.21 1.80
C GLY A 41 -9.32 2.99 0.64
N TRP A 42 -8.69 3.04 -0.54
CA TRP A 42 -9.22 3.83 -1.66
C TRP A 42 -10.49 3.22 -2.26
N SER A 43 -11.41 4.05 -2.74
CA SER A 43 -12.61 3.58 -3.44
C SER A 43 -12.26 2.97 -4.80
N ASN A 44 -13.10 2.05 -5.29
CA ASN A 44 -12.89 1.41 -6.59
C ASN A 44 -12.84 2.42 -7.74
N GLU A 45 -13.61 3.51 -7.65
CA GLU A 45 -13.62 4.57 -8.66
C GLU A 45 -12.28 5.29 -8.71
N ARG A 46 -11.74 5.64 -7.53
CA ARG A 46 -10.43 6.30 -7.40
C ARG A 46 -9.30 5.40 -7.87
N ILE A 47 -9.38 4.09 -7.59
CA ILE A 47 -8.40 3.11 -8.06
C ILE A 47 -8.46 2.98 -9.59
N ALA A 48 -9.66 2.87 -10.16
CA ALA A 48 -9.83 2.77 -11.61
C ALA A 48 -9.29 4.02 -12.32
N ALA A 49 -9.57 5.21 -11.79
CA ALA A 49 -9.02 6.46 -12.29
C ALA A 49 -7.48 6.51 -12.22
N ALA A 50 -6.88 6.04 -11.12
CA ALA A 50 -5.43 5.98 -10.97
C ALA A 50 -4.74 5.04 -11.97
N LEU A 51 -5.45 4.02 -12.48
CA LEU A 51 -4.96 3.10 -13.51
C LEU A 51 -5.45 3.48 -14.92
N TYR A 52 -6.14 4.60 -15.10
CA TYR A 52 -6.74 5.01 -16.37
C TYR A 52 -7.68 3.97 -17.00
N ILE A 53 -8.33 3.14 -16.17
CA ILE A 53 -9.30 2.13 -16.58
C ILE A 53 -10.71 2.46 -16.09
N THR A 54 -11.71 1.78 -16.64
CA THR A 54 -13.08 1.87 -16.16
C THR A 54 -13.29 0.94 -14.95
N GLN A 55 -14.29 1.22 -14.12
CA GLN A 55 -14.61 0.34 -12.98
C GLN A 55 -14.96 -1.10 -13.39
N PRO A 56 -15.69 -1.36 -14.50
CA PRO A 56 -15.92 -2.72 -14.97
C PRO A 56 -14.63 -3.46 -15.29
N THR A 57 -13.66 -2.79 -15.93
CA THR A 57 -12.33 -3.36 -16.20
C THR A 57 -11.59 -3.68 -14.90
N LEU A 58 -11.64 -2.79 -13.90
CA LEU A 58 -11.04 -3.06 -12.59
C LEU A 58 -11.62 -4.33 -11.95
N ARG A 59 -12.95 -4.46 -11.92
CA ARG A 59 -13.63 -5.63 -11.34
C ARG A 59 -13.35 -6.91 -12.10
N LYS A 60 -13.24 -6.86 -13.44
CA LYS A 60 -12.92 -8.00 -14.29
C LYS A 60 -11.52 -8.55 -14.03
N HIS A 61 -10.51 -7.69 -13.94
CA HIS A 61 -9.10 -8.11 -13.90
C HIS A 61 -8.51 -8.26 -12.50
N TYR A 62 -9.07 -7.54 -11.51
CA TYR A 62 -8.53 -7.46 -10.14
C TYR A 62 -9.53 -7.91 -9.07
N PHE A 63 -10.45 -8.82 -9.43
CA PHE A 63 -11.46 -9.33 -8.51
C PHE A 63 -10.85 -9.92 -7.23
N SER A 64 -9.76 -10.67 -7.37
CA SER A 64 -9.03 -11.29 -6.26
C SER A 64 -8.53 -10.26 -5.24
N GLU A 65 -7.93 -9.19 -5.72
CA GLU A 65 -7.33 -8.12 -4.92
C GLU A 65 -8.41 -7.31 -4.20
N LEU A 66 -9.54 -7.08 -4.89
CA LEU A 66 -10.69 -6.39 -4.30
C LEU A 66 -11.39 -7.23 -3.22
N LYS A 67 -11.38 -8.57 -3.35
CA LYS A 67 -12.00 -9.48 -2.38
C LYS A 67 -11.33 -9.43 -1.00
N PHE A 68 -10.02 -9.23 -0.94
CA PHE A 68 -9.27 -9.23 0.31
C PHE A 68 -9.13 -7.84 0.95
N ARG A 69 -10.09 -6.94 0.68
CA ARG A 69 -10.03 -5.55 1.15
C ARG A 69 -9.92 -5.42 2.67
N ASP A 70 -10.63 -6.26 3.42
CA ASP A 70 -10.64 -6.19 4.89
C ASP A 70 -9.27 -6.56 5.49
N VAL A 71 -8.57 -7.51 4.88
CA VAL A 71 -7.25 -8.00 5.33
C VAL A 71 -6.10 -7.24 4.65
N ALA A 72 -6.38 -6.46 3.60
CA ALA A 72 -5.36 -5.75 2.84
C ALA A 72 -4.57 -4.77 3.71
N ARG A 73 -5.23 -4.12 4.67
CA ARG A 73 -4.57 -3.19 5.59
C ARG A 73 -3.56 -3.89 6.48
N ASP A 74 -3.92 -5.03 7.05
CA ASP A 74 -3.03 -5.81 7.92
C ASP A 74 -1.84 -6.35 7.15
N ARG A 75 -2.06 -6.83 5.92
CA ARG A 75 -0.99 -7.28 5.02
C ARG A 75 0.01 -6.16 4.72
N LEU A 76 -0.46 -4.95 4.47
CA LEU A 76 0.41 -3.79 4.23
C LEU A 76 1.23 -3.45 5.49
N THR A 77 0.60 -3.42 6.65
CA THR A 77 1.28 -3.17 7.94
C THR A 77 2.37 -4.21 8.19
N ALA A 78 2.09 -5.50 7.95
CA ALA A 78 3.07 -6.58 8.08
C ALA A 78 4.23 -6.44 7.07
N GLN A 79 3.94 -6.04 5.83
CA GLN A 79 4.96 -5.83 4.80
C GLN A 79 5.89 -4.66 5.16
N VAL A 80 5.35 -3.57 5.72
CA VAL A 80 6.15 -2.44 6.24
C VAL A 80 7.05 -2.90 7.37
N GLY A 81 6.51 -3.66 8.34
CA GLY A 81 7.30 -4.24 9.43
C GLY A 81 8.45 -5.13 8.93
N THR A 82 8.19 -5.94 7.91
CA THR A 82 9.23 -6.79 7.28
C THR A 82 10.34 -5.93 6.66
N LYS A 83 9.99 -4.87 5.93
CA LYS A 83 10.98 -3.96 5.32
C LYS A 83 11.78 -3.16 6.34
N LEU A 84 11.15 -2.77 7.44
CA LEU A 84 11.87 -2.15 8.56
C LEU A 84 12.85 -3.14 9.19
N MET A 85 12.45 -4.40 9.39
CA MET A 85 13.32 -5.44 9.91
C MET A 85 14.52 -5.73 8.99
N ASP A 86 14.32 -5.74 7.66
CA ASP A 86 15.43 -5.84 6.69
C ASP A 86 16.46 -4.71 6.90
N GLY A 87 15.97 -3.48 7.12
CA GLY A 87 16.82 -2.32 7.42
C GLY A 87 17.53 -2.40 8.78
N VAL A 88 16.86 -2.96 9.79
CA VAL A 88 17.44 -3.25 11.11
C VAL A 88 18.59 -4.25 10.98
N ASN A 89 18.36 -5.35 10.25
CA ASN A 89 19.37 -6.39 9.99
C ASN A 89 20.58 -5.83 9.23
N ALA A 90 20.36 -4.83 8.36
CA ALA A 90 21.43 -4.11 7.67
C ALA A 90 22.16 -3.08 8.56
N GLY A 91 21.81 -2.95 9.84
CA GLY A 91 22.44 -2.00 10.77
C GLY A 91 22.06 -0.54 10.54
N ASN A 92 21.00 -0.25 9.78
CA ASN A 92 20.58 1.11 9.52
C ASN A 92 19.90 1.73 10.76
N VAL A 93 20.57 2.67 11.40
CA VAL A 93 20.09 3.36 12.62
C VAL A 93 18.75 4.06 12.40
N SER A 94 18.45 4.57 11.19
CA SER A 94 17.15 5.18 10.92
C SER A 94 16.03 4.15 10.88
N ALA A 95 16.27 2.98 10.29
CA ALA A 95 15.33 1.87 10.27
C ALA A 95 15.08 1.33 11.68
N ILE A 96 16.12 1.23 12.53
CA ILE A 96 16.01 0.83 13.94
C ILE A 96 15.08 1.78 14.71
N ARG A 97 15.27 3.09 14.56
CA ARG A 97 14.42 4.09 15.23
C ARG A 97 12.96 4.01 14.78
N GLU A 98 12.72 3.84 13.47
CA GLU A 98 11.37 3.76 12.95
C GLU A 98 10.69 2.43 13.31
N PHE A 99 11.45 1.34 13.36
CA PHE A 99 10.96 0.05 13.84
C PHE A 99 10.59 0.08 15.32
N GLN A 100 11.35 0.77 16.18
CA GLN A 100 10.99 0.98 17.58
C GLN A 100 9.63 1.69 17.72
N LYS A 101 9.39 2.77 16.95
CA LYS A 101 8.08 3.44 16.95
C LYS A 101 6.95 2.55 16.44
N PHE A 102 7.24 1.73 15.43
CA PHE A 102 6.29 0.76 14.89
C PHE A 102 5.89 -0.27 15.96
N LEU A 103 6.85 -0.77 16.74
CA LEU A 103 6.59 -1.65 17.89
C LEU A 103 5.77 -0.93 18.97
N GLU A 104 6.19 0.27 19.40
CA GLU A 104 5.46 1.04 20.41
C GLU A 104 3.99 1.27 20.02
N ARG A 105 3.72 1.56 18.74
CA ARG A 105 2.35 1.74 18.25
C ARG A 105 1.54 0.45 18.25
N ASN A 106 2.17 -0.69 17.95
CA ASN A 106 1.50 -1.99 18.04
C ASN A 106 1.23 -2.39 19.50
N ASP A 107 2.17 -2.13 20.41
CA ASP A 107 2.01 -2.38 21.84
C ASP A 107 0.84 -1.55 22.40
N LEU A 108 0.74 -0.26 22.03
CA LEU A 108 -0.39 0.58 22.42
C LEU A 108 -1.74 0.02 21.92
N MET A 109 -1.79 -0.52 20.70
CA MET A 109 -3.01 -1.18 20.19
C MET A 109 -3.38 -2.42 21.01
N MET A 110 -2.40 -3.21 21.49
CA MET A 110 -2.66 -4.37 22.36
C MET A 110 -3.29 -3.97 23.69
N TYR A 111 -2.97 -2.77 24.20
CA TYR A 111 -3.57 -2.22 25.42
C TYR A 111 -4.90 -1.48 25.17
N GLY A 112 -5.41 -1.46 23.93
CA GLY A 112 -6.61 -0.71 23.55
C GLY A 112 -6.44 0.81 23.65
N GLN A 113 -5.20 1.29 23.73
CA GLN A 113 -4.88 2.71 23.89
C GLN A 113 -4.50 3.29 22.52
N THR A 114 -5.19 4.35 22.10
CA THR A 114 -4.84 5.08 20.87
C THR A 114 -3.74 6.11 21.09
N GLN A 115 -3.41 6.43 22.35
CA GLN A 115 -2.41 7.41 22.74
C GLN A 115 -1.59 6.92 23.94
N LYS A 116 -0.30 7.25 23.96
CA LYS A 116 0.58 7.02 25.11
C LYS A 116 0.06 7.89 26.28
N PRO A 117 -0.16 7.33 27.49
CA PRO A 117 -0.68 8.11 28.60
C PRO A 117 0.27 9.27 28.91
N VAL A 118 -0.21 10.49 28.76
CA VAL A 118 0.54 11.70 29.13
C VAL A 118 0.65 11.69 30.65
N LYS A 119 1.88 11.66 31.16
CA LYS A 119 2.14 11.74 32.61
C LYS A 119 1.46 13.00 33.15
N ALA A 120 0.52 12.85 34.08
CA ALA A 120 -0.22 13.97 34.66
C ALA A 120 0.79 15.01 35.18
N ALA A 121 0.56 16.28 34.80
CA ALA A 121 1.40 17.39 35.25
C ALA A 121 1.44 17.40 36.79
N PRO A 122 2.60 17.67 37.40
CA PRO A 122 2.70 17.70 38.86
C PRO A 122 1.71 18.76 39.38
N ALA A 123 0.81 18.34 40.26
CA ALA A 123 -0.15 19.23 40.89
C ALA A 123 0.62 20.40 41.55
N GLU A 124 0.28 21.63 41.15
CA GLU A 124 0.73 22.84 41.84
C GLU A 124 0.41 22.68 43.33
N LYS A 125 1.46 22.67 44.15
CA LYS A 125 1.34 22.66 45.60
C LYS A 125 0.88 24.04 46.07
N PRO A 126 0.09 24.11 47.16
CA PRO A 126 -0.67 25.29 47.59
C PRO A 126 0.18 26.49 47.97
#